data_AF-A0A7W2B676-F1
#
_entry.id   AF-A0A7W2B676-F1
#
_cell.length_a   1.000
_cell.length_b   1.000
_cell.length_c   1.000
_cell.angle_alpha   90.00
_cell.angle_beta   90.00
_cell.angle_gamma   90.00
#
_symmetry.space_group_name_H-M   'P 1'
#
loop_
_entity.id
_entity.type
_entity.pdbx_description
1 polymer ?
#
loop_
_entity_poly.entity_id
_entity_poly.type
_entity_poly.pdbx_seq_one_letter_code
_entity_poly.pdbx_strand_id
1 'polypeptide(L)'
;MFKQHATQLLQLMGLSGEVPSAILPEDISVALTRAREHPSLINCSKSDSKSAYNDNNVNLRTRAKPLFDLLERAKSQNCEVIWH
;
A
#
# COMPACT_ATOMS: atom_id res chain seq x y z
N MET A 1 10.19 -11.96 0.16
CA MET A 1 8.88 -12.13 -0.53
C MET A 1 7.91 -10.96 -0.33
N PHE A 2 7.93 -10.24 0.80
CA PHE A 2 7.04 -9.07 1.04
C PHE A 2 7.56 -7.73 0.48
N LYS A 3 8.88 -7.55 0.38
CA LYS A 3 9.52 -6.29 -0.08
C LYS A 3 8.99 -5.82 -1.44
N GLN A 4 8.89 -6.72 -2.43
CA GLN A 4 8.43 -6.40 -3.79
C GLN A 4 7.02 -5.78 -3.84
N HIS A 5 6.09 -6.32 -3.02
CA HIS A 5 4.71 -5.84 -2.97
C HIS A 5 4.63 -4.53 -2.20
N ALA A 6 5.46 -4.38 -1.15
CA ALA A 6 5.56 -3.15 -0.38
C ALA A 6 6.15 -2.00 -1.22
N THR A 7 7.25 -2.24 -1.94
CA THR A 7 7.87 -1.22 -2.81
C THR A 7 6.97 -0.83 -3.97
N GLN A 8 6.26 -1.80 -4.57
CA GLN A 8 5.21 -1.48 -5.55
C GLN A 8 4.15 -0.55 -4.92
N LEU A 9 3.66 -0.85 -3.71
CA LEU A 9 2.63 -0.03 -3.08
C LEU A 9 3.11 1.39 -2.75
N LEU A 10 4.34 1.51 -2.25
CA LEU A 10 4.99 2.79 -1.96
C LEU A 10 5.18 3.62 -3.24
N GLN A 11 5.54 2.97 -4.34
CA GLN A 11 5.66 3.63 -5.64
C GLN A 11 4.30 4.16 -6.14
N LEU A 12 3.20 3.41 -5.91
CA LEU A 12 1.83 3.86 -6.21
C LEU A 12 1.40 5.05 -5.34
N MET A 13 1.91 5.15 -4.11
CA MET A 13 1.72 6.31 -3.22
C MET A 13 2.52 7.54 -3.67
N GLY A 14 3.39 7.40 -4.68
CA GLY A 14 4.29 8.46 -5.15
C GLY A 14 5.51 8.67 -4.26
N LEU A 15 5.89 7.65 -3.49
CA LEU A 15 7.17 7.57 -2.78
C LEU A 15 8.22 6.93 -3.70
N SER A 16 9.50 7.02 -3.35
CA SER A 16 10.63 6.58 -4.19
C SER A 16 10.67 5.09 -4.55
N GLY A 17 9.70 4.28 -4.11
CA GLY A 17 9.71 2.83 -4.31
C GLY A 17 10.73 2.11 -3.44
N GLU A 18 11.31 2.81 -2.45
CA GLU A 18 12.07 2.24 -1.33
C GLU A 18 11.26 2.41 -0.05
N VAL A 19 11.42 1.48 0.90
CA VAL A 19 10.75 1.54 2.20
C VAL A 19 11.40 2.67 3.01
N PRO A 20 10.70 3.79 3.25
CA PRO A 20 11.27 4.87 4.04
C PRO A 20 11.35 4.44 5.51
N SER A 21 12.39 4.87 6.22
CA SER A 21 12.53 4.58 7.66
C SER A 21 11.41 5.23 8.48
N ALA A 22 10.94 6.41 8.05
CA ALA A 22 9.81 7.10 8.63
C ALA A 22 8.96 7.78 7.55
N ILE A 23 7.65 7.86 7.78
CA ILE A 23 6.71 8.64 6.96
C ILE A 23 6.09 9.71 7.87
N LEU A 24 6.30 10.97 7.51
CA LEU A 24 5.77 12.12 8.25
C LEU A 24 4.25 12.25 8.06
N PRO A 25 3.51 12.82 9.03
CA PRO A 25 2.05 12.97 8.94
C PRO A 25 1.57 13.73 7.69
N GLU A 26 2.37 14.69 7.23
CA GLU A 26 2.14 15.47 6.00
C GLU A 26 2.21 14.59 4.75
N ASP A 27 3.23 13.73 4.66
CA ASP A 27 3.41 12.79 3.55
C ASP A 27 2.36 11.67 3.56
N ILE A 28 1.89 11.25 4.74
CA ILE A 28 0.82 10.24 4.88
C ILE A 28 -0.43 10.69 4.12
N SER A 29 -0.81 11.96 4.26
CA SER A 29 -2.01 12.50 3.61
C SER A 29 -1.89 12.50 2.09
N VAL A 30 -0.71 12.87 1.57
CA VAL A 30 -0.42 12.89 0.13
C VAL A 30 -0.36 11.46 -0.42
N ALA A 31 0.30 10.55 0.30
CA ALA A 31 0.41 9.14 -0.05
C ALA A 31 -0.96 8.45 -0.13
N LEU A 32 -1.86 8.71 0.82
CA LEU A 32 -3.22 8.15 0.84
C LEU A 32 -4.04 8.59 -0.37
N THR A 33 -4.00 9.87 -0.71
CA THR A 33 -4.73 10.41 -1.87
C THR A 33 -4.21 9.80 -3.17
N ARG A 34 -2.89 9.82 -3.38
CA ARG A 34 -2.25 9.25 -4.58
C ARG A 34 -2.55 7.76 -4.74
N ALA A 35 -2.47 7.00 -3.66
CA ALA A 35 -2.79 5.58 -3.71
C ALA A 35 -4.27 5.31 -4.00
N ARG A 36 -5.21 6.07 -3.42
CA ARG A 36 -6.65 5.91 -3.71
C ARG A 36 -6.98 6.27 -5.16
N GLU A 37 -6.29 7.26 -5.73
CA GLU A 37 -6.46 7.67 -7.13
C GLU A 37 -5.76 6.74 -8.13
N HIS A 38 -4.83 5.88 -7.68
CA HIS A 38 -4.04 5.06 -8.60
C HIS A 38 -4.88 3.92 -9.24
N PRO A 39 -4.97 3.86 -10.58
CA PRO A 39 -5.81 2.89 -11.30
C PRO A 39 -5.39 1.43 -11.09
N SER A 40 -4.12 1.17 -10.76
CA SER A 40 -3.60 -0.17 -10.45
C SER A 40 -4.30 -0.84 -9.25
N LEU A 41 -4.70 -0.07 -8.24
CA LEU A 41 -5.50 -0.61 -7.15
C LEU A 41 -6.95 -0.82 -7.60
N ILE A 42 -7.49 0.05 -8.45
CA ILE A 42 -8.88 0.03 -8.95
C ILE A 42 -9.13 -1.12 -9.95
N ASN A 43 -8.18 -1.38 -10.84
CA ASN A 43 -8.34 -2.29 -11.98
C ASN A 43 -7.95 -3.74 -11.71
N CYS A 44 -7.43 -4.07 -10.52
CA CYS A 44 -6.99 -5.42 -10.17
C CYS A 44 -8.12 -6.46 -10.00
N SER A 45 -9.36 -6.12 -10.39
CA SER A 45 -10.56 -6.95 -10.26
C SER A 45 -10.79 -7.91 -11.46
N LYS A 46 -10.03 -7.80 -12.56
CA LYS A 46 -10.38 -8.49 -13.83
C LYS A 46 -9.52 -9.69 -14.24
N SER A 47 -8.59 -10.17 -13.42
CA SER A 47 -7.73 -11.31 -13.78
C SER A 47 -7.57 -12.29 -12.63
N ASP A 48 -8.63 -13.04 -12.30
CA ASP A 48 -8.44 -14.28 -11.52
C ASP A 48 -9.49 -15.36 -11.87
N SER A 49 -9.84 -15.45 -13.16
CA SER A 49 -10.50 -16.63 -13.68
C SER A 49 -9.44 -17.63 -14.15
N LYS A 50 -9.25 -18.68 -13.34
CA LYS A 50 -8.45 -19.91 -13.56
C LYS A 50 -7.00 -19.87 -13.05
N SER A 51 -6.78 -20.43 -11.87
CA SER A 51 -6.15 -21.76 -11.72
C SER A 51 -5.58 -21.95 -10.32
N ALA A 52 -5.93 -23.10 -9.71
CA ALA A 52 -5.17 -23.84 -8.71
C ALA A 52 -4.77 -23.11 -7.41
N TYR A 53 -5.46 -23.48 -6.32
CA TYR A 53 -4.87 -23.92 -5.04
C TYR A 53 -3.41 -23.50 -4.79
N ASN A 54 -3.16 -22.20 -4.70
CA ASN A 54 -1.86 -21.66 -4.33
C ASN A 54 -2.13 -20.58 -3.28
N ASP A 55 -1.88 -20.94 -2.04
CA ASP A 55 -2.11 -20.17 -0.80
C ASP A 55 -1.34 -18.82 -0.74
N ASN A 56 -0.78 -18.39 -1.87
CA ASN A 56 0.15 -17.27 -1.98
C ASN A 56 -0.36 -16.13 -2.88
N ASN A 57 -1.49 -16.28 -3.58
CA ASN A 57 -1.95 -15.27 -4.54
C ASN A 57 -2.94 -14.25 -3.94
N VAL A 58 -2.66 -13.75 -2.74
CA VAL A 58 -3.46 -12.65 -2.18
C VAL A 58 -3.24 -11.40 -3.03
N ASN A 59 -4.31 -10.90 -3.64
CA ASN A 59 -4.32 -9.71 -4.50
C ASN A 59 -3.69 -8.50 -3.78
N LEU A 60 -2.92 -7.70 -4.52
CA LEU A 60 -2.19 -6.53 -4.02
C LEU A 60 -3.10 -5.53 -3.29
N ARG A 61 -4.36 -5.37 -3.75
CA ARG A 61 -5.39 -4.57 -3.06
C ARG A 61 -5.70 -5.09 -1.66
N THR A 62 -5.81 -6.40 -1.50
CA THR A 62 -6.11 -7.03 -0.20
C THR A 62 -4.92 -6.88 0.75
N ARG A 63 -3.69 -6.97 0.24
CA ARG A 63 -2.46 -6.75 1.02
C ARG A 63 -2.24 -5.29 1.42
N ALA A 64 -2.78 -4.34 0.65
CA ALA A 64 -2.66 -2.91 0.91
C ALA A 64 -3.53 -2.42 2.08
N LYS A 65 -4.62 -3.12 2.39
CA LYS A 65 -5.56 -2.76 3.46
C LYS A 65 -4.91 -2.45 4.82
N PRO A 66 -4.08 -3.34 5.41
CA PRO A 66 -3.47 -3.07 6.71
C PRO A 66 -2.58 -1.84 6.71
N LEU A 67 -1.89 -1.55 5.58
CA LEU A 67 -1.09 -0.32 5.47
C LEU A 67 -1.98 0.91 5.41
N PHE A 68 -3.08 0.87 4.64
CA PHE A 68 -4.03 1.99 4.58
C PHE A 68 -4.67 2.28 5.94
N ASP A 69 -5.09 1.25 6.67
CA ASP A 69 -5.68 1.40 8.00
C ASP A 69 -4.66 1.99 8.98
N LEU A 70 -3.40 1.53 8.94
CA LEU A 70 -2.33 2.09 9.75
C LEU A 70 -2.08 3.58 9.43
N LEU A 71 -1.99 3.93 8.15
CA LEU A 71 -1.79 5.31 7.69
C LEU A 71 -2.97 6.22 8.04
N GLU A 72 -4.20 5.72 7.95
CA GLU A 72 -5.41 6.47 8.31
C GLU A 72 -5.48 6.74 9.82
N ARG A 73 -5.08 5.76 10.65
CA ARG A 73 -4.93 5.95 12.11
C ARG A 73 -3.81 6.91 12.46
N ALA A 74 -2.65 6.77 11.84
CA ALA A 74 -1.51 7.66 12.03
C ALA A 74 -1.85 9.11 11.65
N LYS A 75 -2.57 9.30 10.53
CA LYS A 75 -3.12 10.60 10.13
C LYS A 75 -4.09 11.15 11.18
N SER A 76 -4.98 10.32 11.71
CA SER A 76 -5.98 10.74 12.70
C SER A 76 -5.35 11.15 14.03
N GLN A 77 -4.21 10.55 14.39
CA GLN A 77 -3.45 10.88 15.59
C GLN A 77 -2.34 11.92 15.34
N ASN A 78 -2.16 12.36 14.08
CA ASN A 78 -1.06 13.24 13.66
C ASN A 78 0.32 12.69 14.08
N CYS A 79 0.52 11.38 13.91
CA CYS A 79 1.76 10.70 14.27
C CYS A 79 2.51 10.24 13.01
N GLU A 80 3.83 10.26 13.09
CA GLU A 80 4.68 9.62 12.09
C GLU A 80 4.61 8.09 12.18
N VAL A 81 4.84 7.43 11.05
CA VAL A 81 4.96 5.97 10.97
C VAL A 81 6.42 5.62 10.77
N ILE A 82 7.01 4.92 11.74
CA ILE A 82 8.42 4.51 11.73
C ILE A 82 8.51 2.99 11.61
N TRP A 83 9.45 2.50 10.82
CA TRP A 83 9.75 1.08 10.63
C TRP A 83 11.16 0.83 11.17
N HIS A 84 11.28 -0.01 12.21
CA HIS A 84 12.55 -0.45 12.77
C HIS A 84 13.02 -1.76 12.14
#